data_AF-A0AAJ2Y3I8-F1
#
_entry.id   AF-A0AAJ2Y3I8-F1
#
_cell.length_a   1.000
_cell.length_b   1.000
_cell.length_c   1.000
_cell.angle_alpha   90.00
_cell.angle_beta   90.00
_cell.angle_gamma   90.00
#
_symmetry.space_group_name_H-M   'P 1'
#
loop_
_entity.id
_entity.type
_entity.pdbx_description
1 polymer ?
#
loop_
_entity_poly.entity_id
_entity_poly.type
_entity_poly.pdbx_seq_one_letter_code
_entity_poly.pdbx_strand_id
1 'polypeptide(L)'
;MKIDYYYDGQFRRVLKHLIRVFGEFQVQNGIDANGNPKYKKVPCRYADISRMAAAIINGNSENVLPSAPIMTISVNQLKLDRKNIRSNANETIVMGSNKSPAINEYTKDLDTQYKIVRHNPVPWTFTFDLNIWVTQTQTKMELFEQISTLFAPSIQLQLSDNPLDWTSLSDVELIDCQFSTRGFPQGTDPDLDIMVLTFETTIWFSLPAIVEKPKLIQQITTNIKGARDEFDFEMGNYSDIITDVFTPKNLCIKVEEITNSKYNLPDTYQLTLVSQSLSAVSPNGGIYSWEKYLKYLEPNFDDKKVGIKFQQSIEEDNPLKGHIASYGENEDANKIIVQLDNTNYTVDYTIHGFVQKDSVLSSALPEQYYVNNSIHNIIYKETEIPSNYLFKITNDGAQLIDPSTVRNYIYNKEDNGYYRYNDKFKWHKSIMPVYRQGYWKITFTDK
;
A
#
# COMPACT_ATOMS: atom_id res chain seq x y z
N MET A 1 -1.56 3.29 -23.85
CA MET A 1 -1.34 2.97 -22.43
C MET A 1 0.17 2.98 -22.21
N LYS A 2 0.71 3.97 -21.48
CA LYS A 2 2.15 4.03 -21.18
C LYS A 2 2.37 3.09 -20.01
N ILE A 3 2.90 1.90 -20.28
CA ILE A 3 3.31 0.95 -19.25
C ILE A 3 4.73 1.39 -18.86
N ASP A 4 4.96 1.67 -17.58
CA ASP A 4 6.32 1.87 -17.05
C ASP A 4 7.18 0.62 -17.32
N TYR A 5 8.51 0.74 -17.29
CA TYR A 5 9.40 -0.37 -17.62
C TYR A 5 9.01 -1.67 -16.88
N TYR A 6 8.67 -2.72 -17.66
CA TYR A 6 8.26 -4.01 -17.14
C TYR A 6 9.07 -5.15 -17.79
N TYR A 7 9.86 -5.84 -16.96
CA TYR A 7 10.61 -7.04 -17.34
C TYR A 7 10.64 -8.03 -16.17
N ASP A 8 9.85 -9.10 -16.25
CA ASP A 8 9.83 -10.21 -15.28
C ASP A 8 10.72 -11.40 -15.69
N GLY A 9 11.37 -11.31 -16.86
CA GLY A 9 12.25 -12.37 -17.34
C GLY A 9 11.54 -13.71 -17.59
N GLN A 10 10.25 -13.68 -17.95
CA GLN A 10 9.41 -14.88 -18.18
C GLN A 10 10.03 -15.83 -19.20
N PHE A 11 10.50 -15.30 -20.33
CA PHE A 11 11.23 -16.08 -21.35
C PHE A 11 12.52 -16.72 -20.78
N ARG A 12 13.30 -15.93 -20.02
CA ARG A 12 14.53 -16.40 -19.38
C ARG A 12 14.24 -17.51 -18.36
N ARG A 13 13.10 -17.47 -17.68
CA ARG A 13 12.68 -18.51 -16.72
C ARG A 13 12.42 -19.83 -17.42
N VAL A 14 11.68 -19.83 -18.53
CA VAL A 14 11.45 -21.03 -19.34
C VAL A 14 12.77 -21.60 -19.85
N LEU A 15 13.64 -20.76 -20.43
CA LEU A 15 14.94 -21.19 -20.93
C LEU A 15 15.80 -21.85 -19.84
N LYS A 16 15.80 -21.32 -18.61
CA LYS A 16 16.51 -21.93 -17.47
C LYS A 16 15.94 -23.30 -17.11
N HIS A 17 14.63 -23.49 -17.16
CA HIS A 17 14.00 -24.79 -16.90
C HIS A 17 14.37 -25.80 -17.99
N LEU A 18 14.34 -25.40 -19.26
CA LEU A 18 14.78 -26.25 -20.36
C LEU A 18 16.25 -26.68 -20.20
N ILE A 19 17.16 -25.75 -19.87
CA ILE A 19 18.58 -26.09 -19.62
C ILE A 19 18.71 -27.08 -18.45
N ARG A 20 17.88 -26.96 -17.41
CA ARG A 20 17.89 -27.90 -16.27
C ARG A 20 17.42 -29.29 -16.66
N VAL A 21 16.37 -29.39 -17.46
CA VAL A 21 15.86 -30.68 -17.98
C VAL A 21 16.96 -31.42 -18.74
N PHE A 22 17.75 -30.72 -19.55
CA PHE A 22 18.83 -31.32 -20.33
C PHE A 22 20.21 -31.33 -19.63
N GLY A 23 20.30 -30.87 -18.38
CA GLY A 23 21.57 -30.63 -17.69
C GLY A 23 22.15 -31.82 -16.94
N GLU A 24 21.40 -32.92 -16.77
CA GLU A 24 21.76 -34.00 -15.85
C GLU A 24 22.20 -35.32 -16.50
N PHE A 25 22.26 -35.36 -17.83
CA PHE A 25 22.65 -36.56 -18.58
C PHE A 25 24.13 -36.91 -18.37
N GLN A 26 24.40 -38.22 -18.31
CA GLN A 26 25.74 -38.77 -18.10
C GLN A 26 26.08 -39.74 -19.23
N VAL A 27 27.36 -39.76 -19.60
CA VAL A 27 27.89 -40.69 -20.62
C VAL A 27 29.01 -41.52 -20.04
N GLN A 28 29.18 -42.74 -20.54
CA GLN A 28 30.28 -43.58 -20.09
C GLN A 28 31.59 -43.07 -20.69
N ASN A 29 32.54 -42.74 -19.83
CA ASN A 29 33.88 -42.28 -20.19
C ASN A 29 34.92 -43.26 -19.61
N GLY A 30 34.97 -44.44 -20.22
CA GLY A 30 35.93 -45.49 -19.87
C GLY A 30 35.59 -46.28 -18.62
N ILE A 31 36.59 -47.01 -18.13
CA ILE A 31 36.53 -47.90 -16.99
C ILE A 31 37.56 -47.42 -15.96
N ASP A 32 37.19 -47.37 -14.69
CA ASP A 32 38.08 -47.00 -13.59
C ASP A 32 39.10 -48.12 -13.31
N ALA A 33 40.16 -47.83 -12.54
CA ALA A 33 41.22 -48.78 -12.20
C ALA A 33 40.71 -50.08 -11.52
N ASN A 34 39.50 -50.04 -10.97
CA ASN A 34 38.82 -51.15 -10.31
C ASN A 34 37.84 -51.91 -11.23
N GLY A 35 37.79 -51.62 -12.54
CA GLY A 35 36.92 -52.33 -13.48
C GLY A 35 35.48 -51.79 -13.58
N ASN A 36 35.14 -50.72 -12.85
CA ASN A 36 33.79 -50.13 -12.87
C ASN A 36 33.64 -49.06 -13.97
N PRO A 37 32.48 -48.93 -14.62
CA PRO A 37 32.24 -47.88 -15.62
C PRO A 37 32.31 -46.49 -14.97
N LYS A 38 33.06 -45.57 -15.59
CA LYS A 38 33.17 -44.19 -15.13
C LYS A 38 32.21 -43.31 -15.93
N TYR A 39 31.38 -42.52 -15.25
CA TYR A 39 30.42 -41.64 -15.89
C TYR A 39 30.91 -40.19 -15.90
N LYS A 40 30.70 -39.49 -17.02
CA LYS A 40 30.97 -38.05 -17.19
C LYS A 40 29.64 -37.32 -17.40
N LYS A 41 29.34 -36.34 -16.55
CA LYS A 41 28.17 -35.46 -16.71
C LYS A 41 28.38 -34.54 -17.93
N VAL A 42 27.40 -34.49 -18.81
CA VAL A 42 27.43 -33.65 -20.01
C VAL A 42 26.81 -32.29 -19.68
N PRO A 43 27.56 -31.18 -19.78
CA PRO A 43 27.01 -29.86 -19.51
C PRO A 43 26.03 -29.43 -20.60
N CYS A 44 24.93 -28.79 -20.21
CA CYS A 44 24.02 -28.10 -21.11
C CYS A 44 24.10 -26.58 -20.91
N ARG A 45 24.21 -25.82 -22.01
CA ARG A 45 24.27 -24.34 -21.98
C ARG A 45 23.40 -23.72 -23.06
N TYR A 46 23.19 -22.41 -22.98
CA TYR A 46 22.59 -21.66 -24.07
C TYR A 46 23.62 -21.46 -25.20
N ALA A 47 23.20 -21.64 -26.46
CA ALA A 47 24.10 -21.64 -27.62
C ALA A 47 24.62 -20.24 -28.00
N ASP A 48 23.76 -19.22 -27.91
CA ASP A 48 24.12 -17.85 -28.30
C ASP A 48 24.82 -17.14 -27.13
N ILE A 49 26.15 -17.21 -27.17
CA ILE A 49 27.04 -16.57 -26.19
C ILE A 49 27.48 -15.23 -26.77
N SER A 50 27.43 -14.15 -25.97
CA SER A 50 27.94 -12.86 -26.42
C SER A 50 29.43 -12.95 -26.81
N ARG A 51 29.85 -12.20 -27.84
CA ARG A 51 31.23 -12.23 -28.35
C ARG A 51 32.28 -12.01 -27.25
N MET A 52 32.01 -11.10 -26.30
CA MET A 52 32.91 -10.86 -25.17
C MET A 52 32.99 -12.06 -24.21
N ALA A 53 31.85 -12.72 -23.93
CA ALA A 53 31.84 -13.91 -23.11
C ALA A 53 32.53 -15.11 -23.80
N ALA A 54 32.36 -15.26 -25.12
CA ALA A 54 33.09 -16.25 -25.90
C ALA A 54 34.61 -16.00 -25.86
N ALA A 55 35.05 -14.74 -25.98
CA ALA A 55 36.47 -14.37 -25.86
C ALA A 55 37.06 -14.68 -24.47
N ILE A 56 36.28 -14.46 -23.40
CA ILE A 56 36.68 -14.81 -22.03
C ILE A 56 36.81 -16.32 -21.85
N ILE A 57 35.82 -17.10 -22.33
CA ILE A 57 35.84 -18.57 -22.25
C ILE A 57 37.05 -19.14 -22.99
N ASN A 58 37.41 -18.54 -24.12
CA ASN A 58 38.55 -18.95 -24.93
C ASN A 58 39.88 -18.37 -24.45
N GLY A 59 39.91 -17.61 -23.34
CA GLY A 59 41.13 -16.98 -22.83
C GLY A 59 41.80 -16.05 -23.85
N ASN A 60 41.02 -15.42 -24.72
CA ASN A 60 41.48 -14.59 -25.84
C ASN A 60 42.41 -15.32 -26.83
N SER A 61 42.36 -16.66 -26.86
CA SER A 61 43.11 -17.52 -27.77
C SER A 61 42.16 -18.23 -28.73
N GLU A 62 42.41 -18.12 -30.03
CA GLU A 62 41.60 -18.78 -31.07
C GLU A 62 41.83 -20.31 -31.11
N ASN A 63 42.89 -20.83 -30.47
CA ASN A 63 43.29 -22.23 -30.57
C ASN A 63 42.76 -23.14 -29.44
N VAL A 64 41.86 -22.64 -28.60
CA VAL A 64 41.26 -23.46 -27.54
C VAL A 64 40.05 -24.21 -28.10
N LEU A 65 40.21 -25.51 -28.33
CA LEU A 65 39.11 -26.37 -28.74
C LEU A 65 38.12 -26.54 -27.58
N PRO A 66 36.81 -26.32 -27.81
CA PRO A 66 35.80 -26.55 -26.78
C PRO A 66 35.75 -28.04 -26.42
N SER A 67 35.71 -28.35 -25.12
CA SER A 67 35.62 -29.72 -24.63
C SER A 67 34.27 -30.35 -25.03
N ALA A 68 34.31 -31.40 -25.84
CA ALA A 68 33.18 -32.30 -26.09
C ALA A 68 33.18 -33.47 -25.07
N PRO A 69 32.04 -34.10 -24.77
CA PRO A 69 30.69 -33.78 -25.25
C PRO A 69 30.08 -32.56 -24.55
N ILE A 70 29.27 -31.80 -25.28
CA ILE A 70 28.51 -30.66 -24.75
C ILE A 70 27.13 -30.58 -25.43
N MET A 71 26.12 -30.16 -24.69
CA MET A 71 24.80 -29.87 -25.23
C MET A 71 24.53 -28.37 -25.22
N THR A 72 23.88 -27.87 -26.26
CA THR A 72 23.52 -26.45 -26.37
C THR A 72 22.09 -26.29 -26.84
N ILE A 73 21.34 -25.41 -26.19
CA ILE A 73 19.99 -25.04 -26.62
C ILE A 73 20.05 -23.75 -27.45
N SER A 74 19.55 -23.77 -28.67
CA SER A 74 19.37 -22.60 -29.53
C SER A 74 17.89 -22.29 -29.74
N VAL A 75 17.54 -21.02 -29.76
CA VAL A 75 16.19 -20.54 -30.04
C VAL A 75 16.02 -20.41 -31.55
N ASN A 76 15.05 -21.11 -32.14
CA ASN A 76 14.81 -21.06 -33.58
C ASN A 76 13.77 -20.02 -33.95
N GLN A 77 12.58 -20.15 -33.36
CA GLN A 77 11.45 -19.28 -33.69
C GLN A 77 10.51 -19.13 -32.50
N LEU A 78 9.90 -17.96 -32.43
CA LEU A 78 8.80 -17.65 -31.52
C LEU A 78 7.62 -17.18 -32.37
N LYS A 79 6.55 -17.98 -32.41
CA LYS A 79 5.35 -17.70 -33.21
C LYS A 79 4.17 -17.49 -32.28
N LEU A 80 3.32 -16.52 -32.60
CA LEU A 80 2.10 -16.28 -31.83
C LEU A 80 1.12 -17.44 -32.06
N ASP A 81 0.72 -18.11 -31.00
CA ASP A 81 -0.23 -19.21 -31.10
C ASP A 81 -1.67 -18.68 -31.10
N ARG A 82 -2.20 -18.41 -32.29
CA ARG A 82 -3.54 -17.83 -32.45
C ARG A 82 -4.67 -18.73 -31.94
N LYS A 83 -4.46 -20.04 -31.87
CA LYS A 83 -5.52 -21.00 -31.48
C LYS A 83 -5.81 -20.92 -29.99
N ASN A 84 -4.77 -20.66 -29.19
CA ASN A 84 -4.87 -20.61 -27.73
C ASN A 84 -5.12 -19.19 -27.17
N ILE A 85 -5.21 -18.17 -28.03
CA ILE A 85 -5.52 -16.80 -27.62
C ILE A 85 -6.94 -16.74 -27.02
N ARG A 86 -7.04 -16.13 -25.84
CA ARG A 86 -8.30 -15.85 -25.15
C ARG A 86 -8.51 -14.34 -25.02
N SER A 87 -9.74 -13.93 -24.69
CA SER A 87 -10.08 -12.53 -24.40
C SER A 87 -9.15 -11.95 -23.31
N ASN A 88 -8.85 -10.66 -23.36
CA ASN A 88 -7.70 -10.03 -22.68
C ASN A 88 -7.80 -9.84 -21.16
N ALA A 89 -8.95 -9.99 -20.52
CA ALA A 89 -9.13 -9.75 -19.09
C ALA A 89 -9.91 -10.87 -18.41
N ASN A 90 -9.40 -11.34 -17.27
CA ASN A 90 -10.11 -12.31 -16.42
C ASN A 90 -9.98 -11.91 -14.95
N GLU A 91 -11.13 -11.66 -14.33
CA GLU A 91 -11.23 -11.36 -12.91
C GLU A 91 -11.42 -12.67 -12.14
N THR A 92 -10.53 -12.97 -11.19
CA THR A 92 -10.67 -14.14 -10.32
C THR A 92 -10.75 -13.66 -8.87
N ILE A 93 -11.88 -13.90 -8.22
CA ILE A 93 -12.03 -13.65 -6.78
C ILE A 93 -11.53 -14.91 -6.06
N VAL A 94 -10.50 -14.75 -5.22
CA VAL A 94 -9.97 -15.83 -4.39
C VAL A 94 -10.43 -15.59 -2.95
N MET A 95 -11.32 -16.47 -2.47
CA MET A 95 -11.64 -16.55 -1.05
C MET A 95 -10.46 -17.24 -0.36
N GLY A 96 -9.75 -16.52 0.50
CA GLY A 96 -8.42 -16.90 0.95
C GLY A 96 -8.42 -17.93 2.08
N SER A 97 -7.26 -18.04 2.71
CA SER A 97 -6.90 -19.12 3.61
C SER A 97 -7.83 -19.23 4.81
N ASN A 98 -8.06 -20.47 5.24
CA ASN A 98 -8.71 -20.78 6.51
C ASN A 98 -7.88 -20.25 7.67
N LYS A 99 -8.54 -19.70 8.69
CA LYS A 99 -7.87 -19.23 9.92
C LYS A 99 -7.19 -20.41 10.62
N SER A 100 -5.88 -20.30 10.82
CA SER A 100 -5.07 -21.33 11.47
C SER A 100 -4.60 -20.84 12.86
N PRO A 101 -5.20 -21.35 13.96
CA PRO A 101 -4.79 -20.98 15.31
C PRO A 101 -3.50 -21.71 15.77
N ALA A 102 -3.10 -22.79 15.10
CA ALA A 102 -1.89 -23.57 15.35
C ALA A 102 -1.42 -24.31 14.07
N ILE A 103 -0.15 -24.72 14.01
CA ILE A 103 0.41 -25.47 12.87
C ILE A 103 -0.43 -26.73 12.61
N ASN A 104 -0.92 -26.90 11.37
CA ASN A 104 -1.79 -27.99 10.89
C ASN A 104 -3.24 -28.02 11.39
N GLU A 105 -3.73 -26.98 12.05
CA GLU A 105 -5.16 -26.83 12.35
C GLU A 105 -5.78 -25.75 11.46
N TYR A 106 -6.87 -26.09 10.77
CA TYR A 106 -7.62 -25.16 9.93
C TYR A 106 -9.05 -25.05 10.44
N THR A 107 -9.48 -23.84 10.81
CA THR A 107 -10.87 -23.56 11.16
C THR A 107 -11.68 -23.30 9.88
N LYS A 108 -12.99 -23.56 9.91
CA LYS A 108 -13.88 -23.25 8.76
C LYS A 108 -14.07 -21.75 8.50
N ASP A 109 -13.52 -20.91 9.36
CA ASP A 109 -13.61 -19.45 9.24
C ASP A 109 -12.59 -18.94 8.21
N LEU A 110 -13.09 -18.13 7.27
CA LEU A 110 -12.28 -17.42 6.28
C LEU A 110 -11.49 -16.31 6.97
N ASP A 111 -10.17 -16.29 6.80
CA ASP A 111 -9.30 -15.28 7.42
C ASP A 111 -9.09 -14.07 6.51
N THR A 112 -8.59 -14.29 5.30
CA THR A 112 -8.30 -13.23 4.34
C THR A 112 -8.98 -13.51 3.01
N GLN A 113 -9.41 -12.48 2.30
CA GLN A 113 -9.92 -12.60 0.93
C GLN A 113 -9.01 -11.77 0.03
N TYR A 114 -8.79 -12.24 -1.19
CA TYR A 114 -8.00 -11.53 -2.19
C TYR A 114 -8.75 -11.52 -3.50
N LYS A 115 -8.99 -10.33 -4.04
CA LYS A 115 -9.48 -10.16 -5.39
C LYS A 115 -8.27 -10.02 -6.31
N ILE A 116 -8.14 -10.91 -7.28
CA ILE A 116 -7.01 -10.90 -8.20
C ILE A 116 -7.55 -10.62 -9.60
N VAL A 117 -7.19 -9.45 -10.11
CA VAL A 117 -7.47 -9.07 -11.49
C VAL A 117 -6.23 -9.37 -12.30
N ARG A 118 -6.35 -10.25 -13.30
CA ARG A 118 -5.22 -10.66 -14.15
C ARG A 118 -5.61 -10.61 -15.62
N HIS A 119 -4.62 -10.34 -16.46
CA HIS A 119 -4.78 -10.37 -17.91
C HIS A 119 -4.51 -11.77 -18.45
N ASN A 120 -5.34 -12.24 -19.39
CA ASN A 120 -5.06 -13.50 -20.08
C ASN A 120 -3.68 -13.47 -20.75
N PRO A 121 -2.82 -14.47 -20.49
CA PRO A 121 -1.50 -14.50 -21.03
C PRO A 121 -1.61 -14.73 -22.51
N VAL A 122 -0.65 -14.16 -23.22
CA VAL A 122 -0.54 -14.35 -24.66
C VAL A 122 0.30 -15.62 -24.88
N PRO A 123 -0.26 -16.68 -25.49
CA PRO A 123 0.51 -17.87 -25.82
C PRO A 123 1.40 -17.65 -27.04
N TRP A 124 2.63 -18.13 -26.95
CA TRP A 124 3.58 -18.19 -28.03
C TRP A 124 4.11 -19.61 -28.18
N THR A 125 4.02 -20.15 -29.38
CA THR A 125 4.74 -21.35 -29.79
C THR A 125 6.22 -21.04 -29.85
N PHE A 126 6.99 -21.71 -29.01
CA PHE A 126 8.43 -21.61 -28.91
C PHE A 126 9.06 -22.89 -29.46
N THR A 127 9.79 -22.75 -30.57
CA THR A 127 10.56 -23.86 -31.14
C THR A 127 12.04 -23.64 -30.84
N PHE A 128 12.69 -24.66 -30.30
CA PHE A 128 14.11 -24.64 -29.96
C PHE A 128 14.79 -25.93 -30.36
N ASP A 129 16.09 -25.82 -30.63
CA ASP A 129 16.92 -26.97 -30.97
C ASP A 129 17.86 -27.30 -29.82
N LEU A 130 17.92 -28.58 -29.48
CA LEU A 130 18.98 -29.14 -28.65
C LEU A 130 20.06 -29.70 -29.56
N ASN A 131 21.18 -28.98 -29.65
CA ASN A 131 22.35 -29.39 -30.40
C ASN A 131 23.29 -30.18 -29.48
N ILE A 132 23.57 -31.42 -29.84
CA ILE A 132 24.45 -32.32 -29.10
C ILE A 132 25.77 -32.45 -29.86
N TRP A 133 26.84 -31.91 -29.26
CA TRP A 133 28.18 -31.87 -29.83
C TRP A 133 29.00 -33.00 -29.25
N VAL A 134 29.49 -33.89 -30.12
CA VAL A 134 30.20 -35.10 -29.71
C VAL A 134 31.36 -35.39 -30.66
N THR A 135 32.42 -35.97 -30.11
CA THR A 135 33.57 -36.46 -30.90
C THR A 135 33.43 -37.92 -31.31
N GLN A 136 32.63 -38.71 -30.57
CA GLN A 136 32.45 -40.14 -30.79
C GLN A 136 30.98 -40.48 -31.01
N THR A 137 30.72 -41.35 -31.99
CA THR A 137 29.36 -41.82 -32.31
C THR A 137 28.73 -42.60 -31.16
N GLN A 138 29.51 -43.35 -30.38
CA GLN A 138 28.98 -44.09 -29.22
C GLN A 138 28.37 -43.15 -28.18
N THR A 139 29.10 -42.11 -27.78
CA THR A 139 28.60 -41.08 -26.86
C THR A 139 27.34 -40.40 -27.38
N LYS A 140 27.23 -40.24 -28.72
CA LYS A 140 26.03 -39.72 -29.38
C LYS A 140 24.83 -40.63 -29.17
N MET A 141 25.02 -41.93 -29.43
CA MET A 141 23.96 -42.93 -29.30
C MET A 141 23.52 -43.08 -27.84
N GLU A 142 24.46 -43.07 -26.89
CA GLU A 142 24.14 -43.10 -25.45
C GLU A 142 23.26 -41.91 -25.02
N LEU A 143 23.61 -40.69 -25.45
CA LEU A 143 22.80 -39.50 -25.16
C LEU A 143 21.45 -39.53 -25.87
N PHE A 144 21.42 -40.00 -27.13
CA PHE A 144 20.20 -40.09 -27.91
C PHE A 144 19.19 -41.05 -27.26
N GLU A 145 19.62 -42.24 -26.85
CA GLU A 145 18.74 -43.22 -26.20
C GLU A 145 18.19 -42.68 -24.87
N GLN A 146 19.01 -42.03 -24.06
CA GLN A 146 18.58 -41.44 -22.79
C GLN A 146 17.57 -40.30 -22.96
N ILE A 147 17.75 -39.45 -23.98
CA ILE A 147 16.85 -38.31 -24.23
C ILE A 147 15.58 -38.80 -24.92
N SER A 148 15.70 -39.56 -26.01
CA SER A 148 14.57 -39.99 -26.84
C SER A 148 13.56 -40.85 -26.06
N THR A 149 14.03 -41.68 -25.13
CA THR A 149 13.13 -42.49 -24.28
C THR A 149 12.33 -41.70 -23.27
N LEU A 150 12.75 -40.46 -22.94
CA LEU A 150 12.01 -39.57 -22.03
C LEU A 150 10.84 -38.86 -22.70
N PHE A 151 10.90 -38.65 -24.02
CA PHE A 151 9.88 -37.93 -24.78
C PHE A 151 9.05 -38.91 -25.61
N ALA A 152 7.82 -39.18 -25.17
CA ALA A 152 6.95 -40.16 -25.80
C ALA A 152 5.55 -39.61 -26.13
N PRO A 153 5.36 -38.65 -27.06
CA PRO A 153 6.28 -37.73 -27.74
C PRO A 153 6.48 -36.38 -26.98
N SER A 154 5.84 -36.23 -25.82
CA SER A 154 5.94 -35.03 -25.00
C SER A 154 6.12 -35.33 -23.52
N ILE A 155 6.64 -34.36 -22.77
CA ILE A 155 6.71 -34.36 -21.31
C ILE A 155 6.10 -33.07 -20.78
N GLN A 156 5.38 -33.17 -19.66
CA GLN A 156 4.80 -32.00 -19.00
C GLN A 156 5.80 -31.44 -17.99
N LEU A 157 6.07 -30.14 -18.07
CA LEU A 157 6.92 -29.42 -17.14
C LEU A 157 6.06 -28.51 -16.25
N GLN A 158 6.26 -28.64 -14.95
CA GLN A 158 5.70 -27.73 -13.97
C GLN A 158 6.72 -26.60 -13.69
N LEU A 159 6.40 -25.38 -14.10
CA LEU A 159 7.22 -24.17 -13.95
C LEU A 159 7.00 -23.46 -12.60
N SER A 160 5.87 -23.70 -11.93
CA SER A 160 5.44 -23.00 -10.72
C SER A 160 4.51 -23.88 -9.88
N ASP A 161 4.61 -23.73 -8.56
CA ASP A 161 3.79 -24.36 -7.54
C ASP A 161 2.61 -23.47 -7.10
N ASN A 162 2.53 -22.24 -7.60
CA ASN A 162 1.44 -21.33 -7.29
C ASN A 162 0.13 -21.80 -7.97
N PRO A 163 -0.94 -22.13 -7.22
CA PRO A 163 -2.21 -22.57 -7.79
C PRO A 163 -2.92 -21.48 -8.60
N LEU A 164 -2.55 -20.22 -8.39
CA LEU A 164 -3.08 -19.07 -9.12
C LEU A 164 -2.25 -18.74 -10.37
N ASP A 165 -1.16 -19.47 -10.60
CA ASP A 165 -0.38 -19.39 -11.82
C ASP A 165 -0.87 -20.41 -12.85
N TRP A 166 -1.65 -19.93 -13.80
CA TRP A 166 -2.05 -20.62 -15.03
C TRP A 166 -0.94 -20.90 -16.05
N THR A 167 0.23 -20.26 -15.93
CA THR A 167 1.40 -20.55 -16.77
C THR A 167 2.29 -21.62 -16.14
N SER A 168 1.79 -22.27 -15.08
CA SER A 168 2.51 -23.27 -14.30
C SER A 168 2.78 -24.55 -15.06
N LEU A 169 1.99 -24.90 -16.07
CA LEU A 169 2.14 -26.13 -16.85
C LEU A 169 2.50 -25.81 -18.29
N SER A 170 3.58 -26.39 -18.78
CA SER A 170 4.01 -26.32 -20.17
C SER A 170 4.40 -27.70 -20.67
N ASP A 171 3.85 -28.10 -21.81
CA ASP A 171 4.23 -29.34 -22.47
C ASP A 171 5.43 -29.08 -23.40
N VAL A 172 6.42 -29.97 -23.36
CA VAL A 172 7.57 -29.97 -24.27
C VAL A 172 7.45 -31.20 -25.15
N GLU A 173 7.32 -30.99 -26.46
CA GLU A 173 7.14 -32.03 -27.46
C GLU A 173 8.38 -32.13 -28.36
N LEU A 174 8.81 -33.36 -28.65
CA LEU A 174 9.86 -33.64 -29.63
C LEU A 174 9.22 -33.70 -31.03
N ILE A 175 9.57 -32.76 -31.91
CA ILE A 175 9.03 -32.69 -33.28
C ILE A 175 9.85 -33.52 -34.25
N ASP A 176 11.18 -33.34 -34.22
CA ASP A 176 12.08 -33.85 -35.24
C ASP A 176 13.47 -34.14 -34.67
N CYS A 177 14.20 -35.03 -35.35
CA CYS A 177 15.55 -35.43 -35.00
C CYS A 177 16.41 -35.55 -36.26
N GLN A 178 17.40 -34.68 -36.39
CA GLN A 178 18.48 -34.81 -37.36
C GLN A 178 19.69 -35.49 -36.68
N PHE A 179 19.93 -36.76 -37.01
CA PHE A 179 20.97 -37.57 -36.36
C PHE A 179 22.41 -37.11 -36.64
N SER A 180 22.67 -36.50 -37.80
CA SER A 180 23.98 -35.93 -38.14
C SER A 180 23.83 -34.77 -39.11
N THR A 181 24.65 -33.74 -38.92
CA THR A 181 24.82 -32.61 -39.83
C THR A 181 25.93 -32.84 -40.86
N ARG A 182 26.67 -33.96 -40.76
CA ARG A 182 27.76 -34.26 -41.67
C ARG A 182 27.22 -34.59 -43.07
N GLY A 183 27.69 -33.85 -44.07
CA GLY A 183 27.47 -34.19 -45.47
C GLY A 183 28.26 -35.45 -45.84
N PHE A 184 27.61 -36.40 -46.53
CA PHE A 184 28.28 -37.54 -47.14
C PHE A 184 28.52 -37.22 -48.62
N PRO A 185 29.74 -37.36 -49.21
CA PRO A 185 30.98 -37.94 -48.70
C PRO A 185 31.84 -36.97 -47.86
N GLN A 186 32.52 -37.50 -46.83
CA GLN A 186 33.41 -36.71 -45.97
C GLN A 186 34.81 -36.58 -46.61
N GLY A 187 35.35 -35.36 -46.63
CA GLY A 187 36.72 -35.08 -47.06
C GLY A 187 37.78 -35.59 -46.08
N THR A 188 39.01 -35.07 -46.18
CA THR A 188 40.14 -35.49 -45.34
C THR A 188 40.12 -34.95 -43.90
N ASP A 189 39.27 -33.96 -43.60
CA ASP A 189 39.18 -33.37 -42.26
C ASP A 189 37.94 -33.89 -41.49
N PRO A 190 38.12 -34.50 -40.30
CA PRO A 190 37.00 -34.95 -39.49
C PRO A 190 36.39 -33.77 -38.71
N ASP A 191 35.32 -33.17 -39.24
CA ASP A 191 34.51 -32.17 -38.52
C ASP A 191 33.80 -32.78 -37.31
N LEU A 192 33.54 -31.97 -36.27
CA LEU A 192 32.71 -32.37 -35.13
C LEU A 192 31.30 -32.76 -35.59
N ASP A 193 30.80 -33.90 -35.12
CA ASP A 193 29.42 -34.32 -35.42
C ASP A 193 28.43 -33.61 -34.49
N ILE A 194 27.33 -33.14 -35.06
CA ILE A 194 26.25 -32.48 -34.33
C ILE A 194 24.97 -33.23 -34.63
N MET A 195 24.28 -33.67 -33.57
CA MET A 195 22.90 -34.12 -33.64
C MET A 195 21.98 -33.00 -33.19
N VAL A 196 20.90 -32.77 -33.92
CA VAL A 196 19.94 -31.70 -33.67
C VAL A 196 18.58 -32.30 -33.36
N LEU A 197 18.07 -32.05 -32.15
CA LEU A 197 16.72 -32.43 -31.75
C LEU A 197 15.86 -31.16 -31.68
N THR A 198 14.78 -31.13 -32.46
CA THR A 198 13.87 -29.98 -32.55
C THR A 198 12.69 -30.19 -31.61
N PHE A 199 12.49 -29.28 -30.67
CA PHE A 199 11.41 -29.32 -29.71
C PHE A 199 10.42 -28.16 -29.88
N GLU A 200 9.16 -28.41 -29.56
CA GLU A 200 8.11 -27.40 -29.43
C GLU A 200 7.67 -27.28 -27.98
N THR A 201 7.43 -26.05 -27.51
CA THR A 201 6.70 -25.82 -26.27
C THR A 201 5.94 -24.51 -26.34
N THR A 202 4.94 -24.34 -25.47
CA THR A 202 4.18 -23.08 -25.37
C THR A 202 4.71 -22.23 -24.23
N ILE A 203 5.08 -20.99 -24.55
CA ILE A 203 5.45 -19.95 -23.58
C ILE A 203 4.30 -18.97 -23.47
N TRP A 204 3.93 -18.66 -22.23
CA TRP A 204 2.87 -17.72 -21.91
C TRP A 204 3.47 -16.41 -21.42
N PHE A 205 3.15 -15.29 -22.08
CA PHE A 205 3.51 -13.97 -21.57
C PHE A 205 2.35 -13.31 -20.86
N SER A 206 2.53 -12.99 -19.58
CA SER A 206 1.50 -12.36 -18.74
C SER A 206 1.94 -10.98 -18.26
N LEU A 207 0.97 -10.08 -18.17
CA LEU A 207 1.10 -8.82 -17.44
C LEU A 207 1.02 -9.11 -15.93
N PRO A 208 1.62 -8.25 -15.07
CA PRO A 208 1.56 -8.44 -13.64
C PRO A 208 0.10 -8.43 -13.17
N ALA A 209 -0.23 -9.33 -12.24
CA ALA A 209 -1.57 -9.40 -11.66
C ALA A 209 -1.76 -8.29 -10.62
N ILE A 210 -2.93 -7.66 -10.63
CA ILE A 210 -3.34 -6.72 -9.60
C ILE A 210 -3.97 -7.53 -8.47
N VAL A 211 -3.35 -7.51 -7.30
CA VAL A 211 -3.86 -8.18 -6.11
C VAL A 211 -4.48 -7.13 -5.20
N GLU A 212 -5.80 -7.12 -5.15
CA GLU A 212 -6.59 -6.25 -4.29
C GLU A 212 -7.02 -7.04 -3.05
N LYS A 213 -6.84 -6.44 -1.87
CA LYS A 213 -7.54 -6.93 -0.68
C LYS A 213 -8.88 -6.22 -0.65
N PRO A 214 -10.04 -6.93 -0.60
CA PRO A 214 -11.31 -6.28 -0.42
C PRO A 214 -11.32 -5.63 0.97
N LYS A 215 -11.00 -4.34 1.03
CA LYS A 215 -11.35 -3.51 2.16
C LYS A 215 -12.84 -3.21 2.00
N LEU A 216 -13.65 -3.58 2.98
CA LEU A 216 -15.06 -3.22 2.99
C LEU A 216 -15.14 -1.67 3.02
N ILE A 217 -15.46 -1.05 1.88
CA ILE A 217 -15.66 0.40 1.81
C ILE A 217 -16.96 0.70 2.56
N GLN A 218 -16.84 1.15 3.81
CA GLN A 218 -17.96 1.62 4.60
C GLN A 218 -18.19 3.10 4.33
N GLN A 219 -18.70 3.43 3.14
CA GLN A 219 -19.64 4.55 2.90
C GLN A 219 -19.95 4.63 1.38
N ILE A 220 -21.20 4.35 1.01
CA ILE A 220 -21.75 4.80 -0.27
C ILE A 220 -22.39 6.16 0.02
N THR A 221 -21.79 7.24 -0.47
CA THR A 221 -22.47 8.55 -0.49
C THR A 221 -23.45 8.55 -1.65
N THR A 222 -24.67 8.03 -1.46
CA THR A 222 -25.78 8.37 -2.37
C THR A 222 -26.31 9.74 -1.98
N ASN A 223 -25.60 10.78 -2.43
CA ASN A 223 -26.21 12.10 -2.56
C ASN A 223 -26.14 12.56 -4.02
N ILE A 224 -27.19 12.24 -4.77
CA ILE A 224 -27.37 12.69 -6.16
C ILE A 224 -27.73 14.19 -6.25
N LYS A 225 -27.82 14.92 -5.12
CA LYS A 225 -28.01 16.38 -5.09
C LYS A 225 -26.71 17.17 -4.88
N GLY A 226 -25.56 16.51 -4.74
CA GLY A 226 -24.26 17.15 -4.50
C GLY A 226 -23.27 17.14 -5.67
N ALA A 227 -23.59 16.48 -6.80
CA ALA A 227 -22.72 16.51 -7.97
C ALA A 227 -22.98 17.80 -8.78
N ARG A 228 -22.31 18.89 -8.39
CA ARG A 228 -22.08 20.03 -9.28
C ARG A 228 -20.63 19.98 -9.72
N ASP A 229 -20.48 19.87 -11.03
CA ASP A 229 -19.37 20.21 -11.92
C ASP A 229 -17.99 20.48 -11.31
N GLU A 230 -16.99 19.78 -11.87
CA GLU A 230 -15.51 19.90 -11.99
C GLU A 230 -14.68 21.02 -11.30
N PHE A 231 -15.25 21.84 -10.40
CA PHE A 231 -14.62 23.03 -9.79
C PHE A 231 -14.29 22.89 -8.30
N ASP A 232 -14.64 21.78 -7.65
CA ASP A 232 -14.54 21.65 -6.17
C ASP A 232 -13.38 20.75 -5.70
N PHE A 233 -12.32 20.64 -6.52
CA PHE A 233 -11.01 20.23 -6.01
C PHE A 233 -10.37 21.45 -5.34
N GLU A 234 -10.69 21.69 -4.07
CA GLU A 234 -10.00 22.72 -3.27
C GLU A 234 -8.53 22.31 -3.07
N MET A 235 -7.69 22.85 -3.94
CA MET A 235 -6.23 22.72 -3.95
C MET A 235 -5.55 23.55 -2.84
N GLY A 236 -6.24 23.76 -1.71
CA GLY A 236 -5.83 24.70 -0.66
C GLY A 236 -5.16 24.07 0.56
N ASN A 237 -5.38 22.77 0.83
CA ASN A 237 -4.90 22.13 2.05
C ASN A 237 -4.11 20.85 1.74
N TYR A 238 -2.83 21.01 1.41
CA TYR A 238 -1.92 19.93 1.00
C TYR A 238 -1.72 18.86 2.10
N SER A 239 -2.06 19.15 3.36
CA SER A 239 -1.85 18.24 4.50
C SER A 239 -2.92 17.15 4.67
N ASP A 240 -4.10 17.28 4.06
CA ASP A 240 -5.18 16.28 4.23
C ASP A 240 -5.11 15.15 3.17
N ILE A 241 -4.18 15.23 2.20
CA ILE A 241 -3.99 14.22 1.14
C ILE A 241 -3.36 12.91 1.68
N ILE A 242 -2.76 12.93 2.88
CA ILE A 242 -2.01 11.79 3.44
C ILE A 242 -2.47 11.43 4.87
N THR A 243 -3.76 11.65 5.18
CA THR A 243 -4.31 11.25 6.49
C THR A 243 -5.52 10.37 6.33
N ASP A 244 -5.45 9.16 6.88
CA ASP A 244 -6.63 8.30 7.02
C ASP A 244 -7.51 8.90 8.13
N VAL A 245 -8.64 9.47 7.71
CA VAL A 245 -9.64 10.08 8.59
C VAL A 245 -10.72 9.06 8.90
N PHE A 246 -10.87 8.70 10.17
CA PHE A 246 -11.92 7.80 10.62
C PHE A 246 -13.00 8.56 11.37
N THR A 247 -14.25 8.44 10.90
CA THR A 247 -15.41 8.90 11.66
C THR A 247 -15.82 7.82 12.66
N PRO A 248 -15.92 8.17 13.94
CA PRO A 248 -16.31 7.22 14.96
C PRO A 248 -17.77 6.81 14.81
N LYS A 249 -18.08 5.55 15.14
CA LYS A 249 -19.42 4.92 15.15
C LYS A 249 -20.39 5.68 16.10
N ASN A 250 -21.31 4.97 16.78
CA ASN A 250 -22.23 5.50 17.80
C ASN A 250 -21.53 5.92 19.12
N LEU A 251 -20.25 6.32 19.07
CA LEU A 251 -19.46 6.73 20.22
C LEU A 251 -19.37 8.25 20.29
N CYS A 252 -19.57 8.77 21.49
CA CYS A 252 -19.46 10.18 21.82
C CYS A 252 -18.22 10.38 22.69
N ILE A 253 -17.72 11.61 22.75
CA ILE A 253 -16.62 11.99 23.64
C ILE A 253 -17.10 13.05 24.62
N LYS A 254 -16.73 12.88 25.89
CA LYS A 254 -16.74 13.97 26.87
C LYS A 254 -15.35 14.57 26.99
N VAL A 255 -15.27 15.89 27.02
CA VAL A 255 -14.04 16.66 27.08
C VAL A 255 -14.01 17.41 28.40
N GLU A 256 -12.96 17.17 29.19
CA GLU A 256 -12.70 17.87 30.45
C GLU A 256 -11.35 18.58 30.35
N GLU A 257 -11.30 19.85 30.72
CA GLU A 257 -10.06 20.63 30.72
C GLU A 257 -9.24 20.28 31.98
N ILE A 258 -7.97 19.90 31.81
CA ILE A 258 -7.08 19.60 32.94
C ILE A 258 -6.29 20.87 33.27
N THR A 259 -6.71 21.61 34.28
CA THR A 259 -5.93 22.74 34.81
C THR A 259 -4.90 22.22 35.83
N ASN A 260 -3.76 21.71 35.35
CA ASN A 260 -2.75 21.16 36.25
C ASN A 260 -1.95 22.29 36.93
N SER A 261 -2.20 22.54 38.21
CA SER A 261 -1.63 23.66 38.98
C SER A 261 -0.13 23.56 39.31
N LYS A 262 0.60 22.56 38.78
CA LYS A 262 2.05 22.38 39.00
C LYS A 262 2.93 22.60 37.76
N TYR A 263 2.37 22.53 36.57
CA TYR A 263 3.07 22.78 35.31
C TYR A 263 2.09 23.55 34.43
N ASN A 264 2.30 24.85 34.25
CA ASN A 264 1.54 25.72 33.34
C ASN A 264 1.67 25.20 31.88
N LEU A 265 1.02 24.09 31.58
CA LEU A 265 0.85 23.54 30.25
C LEU A 265 -0.56 23.96 29.82
N PRO A 266 -0.72 25.11 29.13
CA PRO A 266 -2.01 25.45 28.55
C PRO A 266 -2.42 24.36 27.55
N ASP A 267 -3.74 24.21 27.35
CA ASP A 267 -4.30 23.45 26.23
C ASP A 267 -4.25 21.91 26.32
N THR A 268 -4.34 21.35 27.54
CA THR A 268 -4.45 19.90 27.76
C THR A 268 -5.87 19.49 28.18
N TYR A 269 -6.45 18.52 27.46
CA TYR A 269 -7.80 18.02 27.65
C TYR A 269 -7.83 16.51 27.94
N GLN A 270 -8.67 16.10 28.88
CA GLN A 270 -9.01 14.71 29.10
C GLN A 270 -10.22 14.33 28.25
N LEU A 271 -10.07 13.32 27.38
CA LEU A 271 -11.17 12.80 26.58
C LEU A 271 -11.66 11.46 27.14
N THR A 272 -12.94 11.39 27.47
CA THR A 272 -13.60 10.16 27.91
C THR A 272 -14.50 9.59 26.81
N LEU A 273 -14.26 8.35 26.39
CA LEU A 273 -15.17 7.63 25.48
C LEU A 273 -16.46 7.24 26.19
N VAL A 274 -17.58 7.58 25.58
CA VAL A 274 -18.92 7.29 26.07
C VAL A 274 -19.83 6.79 24.96
N SER A 275 -20.89 6.08 25.33
CA SER A 275 -21.92 5.62 24.40
C SER A 275 -22.77 6.79 23.86
N GLN A 276 -23.67 6.50 22.91
CA GLN A 276 -24.68 7.44 22.41
C GLN A 276 -25.55 8.06 23.51
N SER A 277 -25.78 7.35 24.63
CA SER A 277 -26.53 7.84 25.79
C SER A 277 -25.67 8.58 26.82
N LEU A 278 -24.40 8.89 26.48
CA LEU A 278 -23.41 9.55 27.36
C LEU A 278 -23.00 8.72 28.59
N SER A 279 -23.24 7.41 28.56
CA SER A 279 -22.84 6.47 29.61
C SER A 279 -21.41 5.98 29.35
N ALA A 280 -20.59 5.96 30.40
CA ALA A 280 -19.21 5.45 30.33
C ALA A 280 -19.12 3.91 30.31
N VAL A 281 -20.24 3.23 30.55
CA VAL A 281 -20.35 1.77 30.63
C VAL A 281 -21.19 1.27 29.45
N SER A 282 -20.67 0.25 28.76
CA SER A 282 -21.37 -0.46 27.70
C SER A 282 -22.54 -1.27 28.26
N PRO A 283 -23.61 -1.57 27.49
CA PRO A 283 -24.74 -2.39 27.94
C PRO A 283 -24.35 -3.77 28.51
N ASN A 284 -23.15 -4.26 28.19
CA ASN A 284 -22.60 -5.54 28.67
C ASN A 284 -21.72 -5.40 29.93
N GLY A 285 -21.72 -4.23 30.62
CA GLY A 285 -20.94 -4.00 31.85
C GLY A 285 -19.45 -3.69 31.66
N GLY A 286 -18.95 -3.66 30.42
CA GLY A 286 -17.56 -3.31 30.12
C GLY A 286 -17.35 -1.82 29.86
N ILE A 287 -16.17 -1.30 30.21
CA ILE A 287 -15.73 0.07 29.90
C ILE A 287 -15.24 0.14 28.44
N TYR A 288 -15.51 1.24 27.74
CA TYR A 288 -14.99 1.49 26.40
C TYR A 288 -13.48 1.75 26.47
N SER A 289 -12.66 0.93 25.81
CA SER A 289 -11.19 1.09 25.81
C SER A 289 -10.72 1.81 24.53
N TRP A 290 -9.94 2.88 24.70
CA TRP A 290 -9.32 3.61 23.59
C TRP A 290 -8.34 2.76 22.80
N GLU A 291 -7.53 1.94 23.47
CA GLU A 291 -6.54 1.07 22.81
C GLU A 291 -7.22 0.05 21.88
N LYS A 292 -8.27 -0.64 22.37
CA LYS A 292 -9.07 -1.55 21.54
C LYS A 292 -9.73 -0.83 20.38
N TYR A 293 -10.15 0.41 20.60
CA TYR A 293 -10.79 1.22 19.58
C TYR A 293 -9.81 1.67 18.49
N LEU A 294 -8.62 2.14 18.85
CA LEU A 294 -7.58 2.54 17.90
C LEU A 294 -7.02 1.34 17.14
N LYS A 295 -6.80 0.20 17.80
CA LYS A 295 -6.36 -1.04 17.16
C LYS A 295 -7.39 -1.61 16.17
N TYR A 296 -8.69 -1.36 16.43
CA TYR A 296 -9.75 -1.70 15.48
C TYR A 296 -9.74 -0.81 14.24
N LEU A 297 -9.44 0.48 14.40
CA LEU A 297 -9.38 1.44 13.30
C LEU A 297 -8.11 1.24 12.45
N GLU A 298 -6.96 1.11 13.11
CA GLU A 298 -5.66 0.93 12.47
C GLU A 298 -4.84 -0.12 13.25
N PRO A 299 -4.65 -1.35 12.71
CA PRO A 299 -3.95 -2.42 13.40
C PRO A 299 -2.48 -2.10 13.78
N ASN A 300 -1.85 -1.16 13.06
CA ASN A 300 -0.46 -0.73 13.27
C ASN A 300 -0.39 0.72 13.79
N PHE A 301 -1.33 1.13 14.66
CA PHE A 301 -1.36 2.52 15.14
C PHE A 301 -0.10 2.95 15.92
N ASP A 302 0.65 2.01 16.50
CA ASP A 302 1.87 2.30 17.29
C ASP A 302 2.95 3.02 16.48
N ASP A 303 3.01 2.77 15.17
CA ASP A 303 3.97 3.38 14.25
C ASP A 303 3.52 4.74 13.71
N LYS A 304 2.29 5.18 14.04
CA LYS A 304 1.68 6.41 13.52
C LYS A 304 1.46 7.45 14.64
N LYS A 305 1.42 8.72 14.27
CA LYS A 305 0.95 9.82 15.14
C LYS A 305 -0.57 9.90 15.04
N VAL A 306 -1.25 9.79 16.19
CA VAL A 306 -2.71 9.84 16.29
C VAL A 306 -3.15 11.24 16.69
N GLY A 307 -3.93 11.88 15.82
CA GLY A 307 -4.57 13.16 16.05
C GLY A 307 -6.09 13.03 16.20
N ILE A 308 -6.69 13.97 16.92
CA ILE A 308 -8.15 14.09 17.10
C ILE A 308 -8.58 15.46 16.59
N LYS A 309 -9.49 15.49 15.62
CA LYS A 309 -10.12 16.71 15.10
C LYS A 309 -11.44 16.95 15.84
N PHE A 310 -11.59 18.11 16.46
CA PHE A 310 -12.84 18.59 17.05
C PHE A 310 -13.59 19.46 16.04
N GLN A 311 -14.82 19.10 15.68
CA GLN A 311 -15.61 19.86 14.71
C GLN A 311 -16.97 20.27 15.28
N GLN A 312 -17.42 21.47 14.96
CA GLN A 312 -18.76 21.94 15.33
C GLN A 312 -19.77 21.82 14.19
N SER A 313 -19.27 21.66 12.96
CA SER A 313 -20.05 21.35 11.76
C SER A 313 -19.38 20.22 10.98
N ILE A 314 -20.15 19.51 10.17
CA ILE A 314 -19.64 18.41 9.33
C ILE A 314 -18.66 18.94 8.26
N GLU A 315 -18.91 20.15 7.78
CA GLU A 315 -18.15 20.88 6.76
C GLU A 315 -17.43 22.07 7.40
N GLU A 316 -16.58 21.81 8.41
CA GLU A 316 -15.75 22.85 9.01
C GLU A 316 -14.35 22.89 8.38
N ASP A 317 -13.99 24.04 7.79
CA ASP A 317 -12.76 24.24 7.01
C ASP A 317 -11.46 24.20 7.85
N ASN A 318 -11.53 24.64 9.12
CA ASN A 318 -10.36 24.68 10.00
C ASN A 318 -10.66 24.17 11.42
N PRO A 319 -10.87 22.85 11.61
CA PRO A 319 -11.18 22.29 12.92
C PRO A 319 -9.95 22.22 13.83
N LEU A 320 -10.16 22.40 15.13
CA LEU A 320 -9.11 22.23 16.15
C LEU A 320 -8.59 20.78 16.16
N LYS A 321 -7.27 20.61 16.13
CA LYS A 321 -6.54 19.33 16.14
C LYS A 321 -5.75 19.14 17.45
N GLY A 322 -6.01 18.05 18.14
CA GLY A 322 -5.23 17.63 19.29
C GLY A 322 -4.37 16.41 18.97
N HIS A 323 -3.17 16.33 19.51
CA HIS A 323 -2.37 15.10 19.51
C HIS A 323 -2.54 14.36 20.84
N ILE A 324 -2.57 13.04 20.80
CA ILE A 324 -2.69 12.23 22.02
C ILE A 324 -1.35 12.23 22.76
N ALA A 325 -1.35 12.73 23.99
CA ALA A 325 -0.17 12.83 24.86
C ALA A 325 0.02 11.58 25.74
N SER A 326 -1.07 10.97 26.23
CA SER A 326 -1.00 9.72 26.99
C SER A 326 -2.31 8.94 26.96
N TYR A 327 -2.19 7.61 27.12
CA TYR A 327 -3.31 6.68 27.23
C TYR A 327 -3.59 6.34 28.70
N GLY A 328 -4.86 6.27 29.09
CA GLY A 328 -5.27 5.71 30.39
C GLY A 328 -5.23 4.18 30.36
N GLU A 329 -4.75 3.56 31.43
CA GLU A 329 -4.64 2.11 31.55
C GLU A 329 -5.73 1.53 32.48
N ASN A 330 -6.12 0.27 32.26
CA ASN A 330 -6.98 -0.52 33.14
C ASN A 330 -8.36 0.12 33.45
N GLU A 331 -8.57 0.63 34.67
CA GLU A 331 -9.84 1.21 35.13
C GLU A 331 -10.16 2.55 34.44
N ASP A 332 -9.14 3.23 33.91
CA ASP A 332 -9.24 4.46 33.14
C ASP A 332 -9.05 4.24 31.64
N ALA A 333 -9.25 3.01 31.13
CA ALA A 333 -9.07 2.69 29.71
C ALA A 333 -9.97 3.51 28.75
N ASN A 334 -11.01 4.17 29.29
CA ASN A 334 -11.87 5.10 28.56
C ASN A 334 -11.34 6.53 28.50
N LYS A 335 -10.26 6.86 29.19
CA LYS A 335 -9.66 8.20 29.26
C LYS A 335 -8.36 8.28 28.46
N ILE A 336 -8.19 9.38 27.73
CA ILE A 336 -6.91 9.77 27.12
C ILE A 336 -6.65 11.24 27.42
N ILE A 337 -5.37 11.61 27.42
CA ILE A 337 -4.94 13.00 27.54
C ILE A 337 -4.53 13.49 26.16
N VAL A 338 -5.08 14.61 25.74
CA VAL A 338 -4.87 15.24 24.43
C VAL A 338 -4.34 16.64 24.63
N GLN A 339 -3.29 16.98 23.91
CA GLN A 339 -2.73 18.33 23.87
C GLN A 339 -3.08 18.98 22.54
N LEU A 340 -3.62 20.22 22.56
CA LEU A 340 -3.88 20.94 21.31
C LEU A 340 -2.59 21.34 20.61
N ASP A 341 -2.62 21.26 19.29
CA ASP A 341 -1.54 21.71 18.42
C ASP A 341 -1.73 23.17 18.01
N ASN A 342 -1.16 24.12 18.75
CA ASN A 342 -1.41 25.55 18.55
C ASN A 342 -0.77 26.15 17.29
N THR A 343 0.02 25.40 16.51
CA THR A 343 0.75 25.96 15.35
C THR A 343 -0.11 26.09 14.10
N ASN A 344 -1.29 25.45 14.06
CA ASN A 344 -2.09 25.31 12.84
C ASN A 344 -3.39 26.14 12.81
N TYR A 345 -3.69 26.93 13.84
CA TYR A 345 -4.91 27.75 13.88
C TYR A 345 -4.64 29.21 13.58
N THR A 346 -5.46 29.79 12.71
CA THR A 346 -5.49 31.23 12.48
C THR A 346 -6.38 31.90 13.53
N VAL A 347 -5.81 32.82 14.29
CA VAL A 347 -6.54 33.65 15.26
C VAL A 347 -6.71 35.04 14.65
N ASP A 348 -7.97 35.47 14.47
CA ASP A 348 -8.27 36.78 13.86
C ASP A 348 -8.02 37.93 14.84
N TYR A 349 -8.43 37.78 16.10
CA TYR A 349 -8.24 38.77 17.15
C TYR A 349 -7.89 38.14 18.50
N THR A 350 -7.07 38.83 19.29
CA THR A 350 -6.79 38.46 20.70
C THR A 350 -7.55 39.40 21.62
N ILE A 351 -8.52 38.86 22.35
CA ILE A 351 -9.34 39.63 23.28
C ILE A 351 -8.76 39.56 24.69
N HIS A 352 -8.92 40.64 25.44
CA HIS A 352 -8.50 40.71 26.83
C HIS A 352 -9.51 40.09 27.80
N GLY A 353 -10.77 39.97 27.40
CA GLY A 353 -11.83 39.38 28.22
C GLY A 353 -13.23 39.68 27.70
N PHE A 354 -14.22 39.02 28.29
CA PHE A 354 -15.64 39.31 28.05
C PHE A 354 -16.15 40.32 29.07
N VAL A 355 -16.75 41.42 28.60
CA VAL A 355 -17.22 42.50 29.46
C VAL A 355 -18.72 42.35 29.70
N GLN A 356 -19.10 42.32 30.99
CA GLN A 356 -20.51 42.21 31.44
C GLN A 356 -21.05 43.48 32.10
N LYS A 357 -20.17 44.41 32.49
CA LYS A 357 -20.52 45.66 33.19
C LYS A 357 -19.60 46.79 32.76
N ASP A 358 -20.16 47.97 32.60
CA ASP A 358 -19.48 49.18 32.11
C ASP A 358 -18.27 49.57 32.98
N SER A 359 -18.31 49.28 34.28
CA SER A 359 -17.24 49.62 35.24
C SER A 359 -15.88 48.97 34.91
N VAL A 360 -15.87 47.82 34.23
CA VAL A 360 -14.65 47.08 33.89
C VAL A 360 -13.80 47.82 32.85
N LEU A 361 -14.44 48.64 32.01
CA LEU A 361 -13.79 49.39 30.93
C LEU A 361 -13.02 50.64 31.39
N SER A 362 -13.15 51.02 32.66
CA SER A 362 -12.41 52.16 33.23
C SER A 362 -10.89 51.92 33.36
N SER A 363 -10.47 50.65 33.35
CA SER A 363 -9.06 50.22 33.49
C SER A 363 -8.43 49.78 32.17
N ALA A 364 -9.16 49.88 31.06
CA ALA A 364 -8.75 49.31 29.78
C ALA A 364 -7.80 50.24 29.02
N LEU A 365 -6.75 49.66 28.43
CA LEU A 365 -5.72 50.39 27.68
C LEU A 365 -6.13 50.57 26.22
N PRO A 366 -5.67 51.64 25.54
CA PRO A 366 -5.85 51.81 24.10
C PRO A 366 -5.31 50.60 23.33
N GLU A 367 -5.92 50.29 22.18
CA GLU A 367 -5.58 49.16 21.29
C GLU A 367 -5.99 47.76 21.80
N GLN A 368 -6.65 47.65 22.96
CA GLN A 368 -7.16 46.38 23.46
C GLN A 368 -8.52 46.01 22.86
N TYR A 369 -8.71 44.73 22.57
CA TYR A 369 -9.96 44.16 22.07
C TYR A 369 -10.77 43.51 23.20
N TYR A 370 -12.07 43.75 23.19
CA TYR A 370 -13.03 43.19 24.15
C TYR A 370 -14.31 42.74 23.42
N VAL A 371 -15.08 41.87 24.06
CA VAL A 371 -16.40 41.47 23.57
C VAL A 371 -17.46 41.82 24.60
N ASN A 372 -18.54 42.47 24.17
CA ASN A 372 -19.69 42.73 25.03
C ASN A 372 -20.52 41.45 25.17
N ASN A 373 -20.48 40.79 26.33
CA ASN A 373 -21.30 39.60 26.62
C ASN A 373 -22.55 39.93 27.46
N SER A 374 -22.91 41.21 27.55
CA SER A 374 -24.09 41.68 28.28
C SER A 374 -25.35 41.54 27.44
N ILE A 375 -26.49 41.38 28.10
CA ILE A 375 -27.82 41.41 27.44
C ILE A 375 -28.16 42.84 26.96
N HIS A 376 -27.54 43.85 27.58
CA HIS A 376 -27.75 45.27 27.31
C HIS A 376 -26.56 45.89 26.55
N ASN A 377 -26.81 47.03 25.91
CA ASN A 377 -25.75 47.80 25.28
C ASN A 377 -24.87 48.43 26.37
N ILE A 378 -23.55 48.34 26.19
CA ILE A 378 -22.58 48.97 27.08
C ILE A 378 -22.28 50.35 26.52
N ILE A 379 -22.28 51.38 27.37
CA ILE A 379 -21.89 52.74 26.96
C ILE A 379 -20.44 52.97 27.41
N TYR A 380 -19.54 53.18 26.46
CA TYR A 380 -18.17 53.60 26.75
C TYR A 380 -17.92 54.99 26.16
N LYS A 381 -17.70 55.97 27.04
CA LYS A 381 -17.63 57.39 26.69
C LYS A 381 -18.86 57.84 25.89
N GLU A 382 -18.73 58.00 24.57
CA GLU A 382 -19.80 58.44 23.64
C GLU A 382 -20.25 57.33 22.66
N THR A 383 -19.71 56.12 22.76
CA THR A 383 -20.05 55.02 21.87
C THR A 383 -20.95 54.00 22.57
N GLU A 384 -22.12 53.73 21.98
CA GLU A 384 -22.98 52.61 22.37
C GLU A 384 -22.47 51.31 21.72
N ILE A 385 -22.11 50.32 22.53
CA ILE A 385 -21.61 49.02 22.09
C ILE A 385 -22.76 48.00 22.20
N PRO A 386 -23.28 47.48 21.08
CA PRO A 386 -24.36 46.50 21.11
C PRO A 386 -23.94 45.17 21.76
N SER A 387 -24.92 44.40 22.23
CA SER A 387 -24.70 43.04 22.78
C SER A 387 -24.02 42.13 21.74
N ASN A 388 -23.04 41.35 22.18
CA ASN A 388 -22.21 40.40 21.41
C ASN A 388 -21.25 41.01 20.40
N TYR A 389 -21.15 42.35 20.31
CA TYR A 389 -20.19 42.98 19.42
C TYR A 389 -18.76 42.88 19.97
N LEU A 390 -17.82 42.66 19.06
CA LEU A 390 -16.40 42.80 19.34
C LEU A 390 -16.03 44.27 19.14
N PHE A 391 -15.24 44.84 20.05
CA PHE A 391 -14.84 46.22 19.95
C PHE A 391 -13.38 46.42 20.34
N LYS A 392 -12.75 47.37 19.67
CA LYS A 392 -11.38 47.82 19.96
C LYS A 392 -11.45 49.16 20.68
N ILE A 393 -10.74 49.29 21.79
CA ILE A 393 -10.69 50.54 22.56
C ILE A 393 -9.72 51.51 21.87
N THR A 394 -10.19 52.73 21.62
CA THR A 394 -9.38 53.84 21.09
C THR A 394 -9.29 54.95 22.14
N ASN A 395 -8.38 55.91 21.94
CA ASN A 395 -8.19 57.02 22.88
C ASN A 395 -9.48 57.84 23.08
N ASP A 396 -10.35 57.93 22.07
CA ASP A 396 -11.55 58.77 22.08
C ASP A 396 -12.88 57.97 22.13
N GLY A 397 -12.88 56.64 21.99
CA GLY A 397 -14.11 55.84 22.01
C GLY A 397 -13.87 54.34 21.80
N ALA A 398 -14.82 53.66 21.15
CA ALA A 398 -14.70 52.24 20.78
C ALA A 398 -14.98 52.04 19.29
N GLN A 399 -14.12 51.29 18.60
CA GLN A 399 -14.37 50.86 17.22
C GLN A 399 -15.12 49.52 17.24
N LEU A 400 -16.33 49.50 16.70
CA LEU A 400 -17.18 48.31 16.63
C LEU A 400 -16.79 47.42 15.45
N ILE A 401 -16.66 46.12 15.71
CA ILE A 401 -16.44 45.06 14.73
C ILE A 401 -17.63 44.13 14.81
N ASP A 402 -18.32 43.96 13.68
CA ASP A 402 -19.45 43.06 13.57
C ASP A 402 -18.98 41.60 13.74
N PRO A 403 -19.53 40.84 14.70
CA PRO A 403 -19.15 39.45 14.94
C PRO A 403 -19.30 38.53 13.72
N SER A 404 -20.22 38.85 12.80
CA SER A 404 -20.44 38.07 11.58
C SER A 404 -19.29 38.13 10.58
N THR A 405 -18.39 39.11 10.72
CA THR A 405 -17.20 39.26 9.87
C THR A 405 -16.02 38.40 10.34
N VAL A 406 -16.08 37.88 11.57
CA VAL A 406 -15.03 37.03 12.14
C VAL A 406 -15.27 35.58 11.68
N ARG A 407 -14.38 35.08 10.82
CA ARG A 407 -14.49 33.71 10.28
C ARG A 407 -13.68 32.69 11.06
N ASN A 408 -12.55 33.11 11.64
CA ASN A 408 -11.64 32.23 12.39
C ASN A 408 -11.82 32.39 13.91
N TYR A 409 -10.88 31.86 14.69
CA TYR A 409 -10.97 31.85 16.15
C TYR A 409 -10.55 33.18 16.78
N ILE A 410 -11.11 33.48 17.94
CA ILE A 410 -10.64 34.53 18.84
C ILE A 410 -10.04 33.91 20.08
N TYR A 411 -8.87 34.43 20.48
CA TYR A 411 -8.18 33.97 21.67
C TYR A 411 -8.44 34.91 22.84
N ASN A 412 -8.95 34.38 23.95
CA ASN A 412 -9.16 35.13 25.19
C ASN A 412 -7.95 35.00 26.11
N LYS A 413 -7.31 36.13 26.45
CA LYS A 413 -6.18 36.18 27.39
C LYS A 413 -6.56 35.96 28.85
N GLU A 414 -7.83 36.17 29.23
CA GLU A 414 -8.29 35.99 30.62
C GLU A 414 -8.43 34.51 30.97
N ASP A 415 -9.04 33.74 30.06
CA ASP A 415 -9.35 32.31 30.27
C ASP A 415 -8.45 31.37 29.46
N ASN A 416 -7.46 31.90 28.73
CA ASN A 416 -6.62 31.18 27.76
C ASN A 416 -7.39 30.31 26.74
N GLY A 417 -8.66 30.63 26.49
CA GLY A 417 -9.56 29.84 25.66
C GLY A 417 -9.76 30.39 24.26
N TYR A 418 -10.03 29.50 23.31
CA TYR A 418 -10.47 29.86 21.96
C TYR A 418 -11.99 29.96 21.89
N TYR A 419 -12.50 30.99 21.20
CA TYR A 419 -13.92 31.26 21.02
C TYR A 419 -14.26 31.45 19.55
N ARG A 420 -15.49 31.10 19.20
CA ARG A 420 -16.06 31.31 17.87
C ARG A 420 -17.44 31.94 17.99
N TYR A 421 -17.80 32.74 16.99
CA TYR A 421 -19.13 33.31 16.87
C TYR A 421 -20.01 32.42 15.98
N ASN A 422 -21.23 32.14 16.43
CA ASN A 422 -22.26 31.44 15.66
C ASN A 422 -23.60 32.16 15.85
N ASP A 423 -24.34 32.43 14.78
CA ASP A 423 -25.61 33.16 14.83
C ASP A 423 -26.64 32.56 15.80
N LYS A 424 -26.57 31.24 16.07
CA LYS A 424 -27.47 30.55 17.00
C LYS A 424 -27.00 30.58 18.46
N PHE A 425 -25.69 30.45 18.68
CA PHE A 425 -25.10 30.28 20.02
C PHE A 425 -24.31 31.50 20.50
N LYS A 426 -24.22 32.55 19.68
CA LYS A 426 -23.38 33.74 19.89
C LYS A 426 -21.93 33.32 20.14
N TRP A 427 -21.18 34.06 20.95
CA TRP A 427 -19.82 33.69 21.36
C TRP A 427 -19.86 32.47 22.27
N HIS A 428 -19.19 31.41 21.85
CA HIS A 428 -19.08 30.17 22.60
C HIS A 428 -17.65 29.61 22.49
N LYS A 429 -17.26 28.79 23.48
CA LYS A 429 -15.94 28.15 23.48
C LYS A 429 -15.81 27.23 22.26
N SER A 430 -14.66 27.27 21.59
CA SER A 430 -14.39 26.43 20.41
C SER A 430 -14.43 24.94 20.73
N ILE A 431 -14.00 24.56 21.94
CA ILE A 431 -14.08 23.20 22.44
C ILE A 431 -15.31 23.02 23.31
N MET A 432 -16.17 22.10 22.89
CA MET A 432 -17.39 21.74 23.60
C MET A 432 -17.13 20.66 24.63
N PRO A 433 -17.85 20.65 25.77
CA PRO A 433 -17.69 19.62 26.79
C PRO A 433 -18.15 18.23 26.31
N VAL A 434 -18.96 18.17 25.25
CA VAL A 434 -19.49 16.93 24.70
C VAL A 434 -19.53 16.99 23.18
N TYR A 435 -18.92 16.00 22.53
CA TYR A 435 -19.01 15.78 21.08
C TYR A 435 -19.83 14.53 20.80
N ARG A 436 -20.90 14.71 20.01
CA ARG A 436 -21.72 13.60 19.50
C ARG A 436 -21.06 12.98 18.27
N GLN A 437 -21.51 11.78 17.89
CA GLN A 437 -21.09 11.11 16.66
C GLN A 437 -21.12 12.05 15.45
N GLY A 438 -20.06 12.03 14.63
CA GLY A 438 -19.89 12.87 13.45
C GLY A 438 -19.27 14.26 13.69
N TYR A 439 -19.25 14.76 14.93
CA TYR A 439 -18.67 16.06 15.30
C TYR A 439 -17.22 15.96 15.82
N TRP A 440 -16.64 14.77 15.79
CA TRP A 440 -15.22 14.55 16.09
C TRP A 440 -14.68 13.46 15.18
N LYS A 441 -13.40 13.55 14.81
CA LYS A 441 -12.74 12.61 13.89
C LYS A 441 -11.35 12.23 14.41
N ILE A 442 -10.89 11.04 14.06
CA ILE A 442 -9.52 10.59 14.35
C ILE A 442 -8.73 10.63 13.04
N THR A 443 -7.50 11.10 13.12
CA THR A 443 -6.55 11.09 12.00
C THR A 443 -5.31 10.33 12.38
N PHE A 444 -4.86 9.47 11.47
CA PHE A 444 -3.56 8.80 11.57
C PHE A 444 -2.61 9.45 10.57
N THR A 445 -1.44 9.85 11.06
CA THR A 445 -0.35 10.41 10.27
C THR A 445 0.88 9.53 10.44
N ASP A 446 1.56 9.20 9.34
CA ASP A 446 2.81 8.45 9.43
C ASP A 446 3.88 9.30 10.15
N LYS A 447 4.71 8.64 10.97
CA LYS A 447 5.69 9.30 11.84
C LYS A 447 6.82 9.99 11.09
#